data_AF-A0A5S9M989-F1
#
_entry.id   AF-A0A5S9M989-F1
#
_cell.length_a   1.000
_cell.length_b   1.000
_cell.length_c   1.000
_cell.angle_alpha   90.00
_cell.angle_beta   90.00
_cell.angle_gamma   90.00
#
_symmetry.space_group_name_H-M   'P 1'
#
loop_
_entity.id
_entity.type
_entity.pdbx_description
1 polymer ?
#
loop_
_entity_poly.entity_id
_entity_poly.type
_entity_poly.pdbx_seq_one_letter_code
_entity_poly.pdbx_strand_id
1 'polypeptide(L)'
;MSNKERFLTLYHQIKSDANGYFSTEGIPYHSIETLICEAPDYGHMTTSEAYSYWLWLEVLYGHYTGDWSKLEAAWDNMEKYIIPVNEDGNDEQPHMNAYNPSSPATYAAEKPFPDQYPSQLTGARPAGQDPIDSELKSTYGTNETYLMHWLLDVDNWYGYGNLLNPSHTAAYVNTFQRGPQESVWESIPHPSQDDKSFGKPNEGFMMSLFTKKKIKLQLPSGAIRMRRMLMRARYKRCIGQRSSAIIGQLILIKKKKWGFPPLRHVR
;
A
#
# COMPACT_ATOMS: atom_id res chain seq x y z
N MET A 1 28.16 2.57 28.04
CA MET A 1 27.32 2.88 26.86
C MET A 1 25.88 3.01 27.31
N SER A 2 25.36 4.24 27.27
CA SER A 2 23.97 4.60 27.58
C SER A 2 22.98 4.08 26.52
N ASN A 3 21.69 4.05 26.85
CA ASN A 3 20.65 3.66 25.89
C ASN A 3 20.59 4.61 24.69
N LYS A 4 20.86 5.91 24.89
CA LYS A 4 20.96 6.90 23.80
C LYS A 4 22.09 6.54 22.82
N GLU A 5 23.28 6.23 23.34
CA GLU A 5 24.43 5.87 22.50
C GLU A 5 24.20 4.56 21.73
N ARG A 6 23.58 3.56 22.36
CA ARG A 6 23.19 2.31 21.69
C ARG A 6 22.20 2.56 20.55
N PHE A 7 21.18 3.38 20.79
CA PHE A 7 20.20 3.76 19.78
C PHE A 7 20.87 4.47 18.60
N LEU A 8 21.69 5.49 18.86
CA LEU A 8 22.36 6.24 17.79
C LEU A 8 23.33 5.36 16.99
N THR A 9 24.01 4.42 17.66
CA THR A 9 24.87 3.45 16.98
C THR A 9 24.07 2.59 15.99
N LEU A 10 22.93 2.04 16.42
CA LEU A 10 22.05 1.26 15.55
C LEU A 10 21.44 2.11 14.44
N TYR A 11 21.03 3.35 14.74
CA TYR A 11 20.52 4.29 13.76
C TYR A 11 21.52 4.54 12.64
N HIS A 12 22.78 4.84 12.98
CA HIS A 12 23.81 5.08 11.97
C HIS A 12 24.15 3.83 11.16
N GLN A 13 24.04 2.63 11.75
CA GLN A 13 24.17 1.38 10.99
C GLN A 13 23.00 1.21 10.01
N ILE A 14 21.76 1.43 10.43
CA ILE A 14 20.58 1.29 9.57
C ILE A 14 20.60 2.32 8.43
N LYS A 15 21.00 3.57 8.72
CA LYS A 15 21.05 4.66 7.73
C LYS A 15 22.33 4.69 6.89
N SER A 16 23.26 3.76 7.09
CA SER A 16 24.48 3.70 6.29
C SER A 16 24.19 3.08 4.93
N ASP A 17 24.51 3.80 3.85
CA ASP A 17 24.37 3.31 2.47
C ASP A 17 25.15 1.99 2.24
N ALA A 18 26.25 1.80 2.96
CA ALA A 18 27.06 0.58 2.87
C ALA A 18 26.34 -0.68 3.38
N ASN A 19 25.30 -0.53 4.20
CA ASN A 19 24.55 -1.65 4.77
C ASN A 19 23.30 -2.02 3.97
N GLY A 20 22.89 -1.21 2.99
CA GLY A 20 21.87 -1.62 2.00
C GLY A 20 20.42 -1.74 2.51
N TYR A 21 20.05 -1.09 3.61
CA TYR A 21 18.66 -1.12 4.11
C TYR A 21 17.66 -0.34 3.24
N PHE A 22 18.15 0.59 2.43
CA PHE A 22 17.35 1.47 1.60
C PHE A 22 17.74 1.32 0.13
N SER A 23 16.75 1.43 -0.75
CA SER A 23 16.96 1.48 -2.20
C SER A 23 17.59 2.80 -2.64
N THR A 24 17.94 2.89 -3.94
CA THR A 24 18.42 4.13 -4.57
C THR A 24 17.41 5.27 -4.50
N GLU A 25 16.12 4.95 -4.41
CA GLU A 25 15.02 5.90 -4.25
C GLU A 25 14.77 6.27 -2.76
N GLY A 26 15.55 5.71 -1.83
CA GLY A 26 15.44 5.95 -0.40
C GLY A 26 14.29 5.19 0.27
N ILE A 27 13.78 4.14 -0.38
CA ILE A 27 12.68 3.31 0.11
C ILE A 27 13.26 2.19 0.99
N PRO A 28 12.77 1.97 2.22
CA PRO A 28 13.27 0.89 3.07
C PRO A 28 12.86 -0.48 2.52
N TYR A 29 13.81 -1.39 2.36
CA TYR A 29 13.52 -2.79 2.09
C TYR A 29 12.97 -3.50 3.34
N HIS A 30 12.30 -4.63 3.14
CA HIS A 30 11.85 -5.52 4.21
C HIS A 30 13.06 -6.15 4.92
N SER A 31 14.08 -6.54 4.15
CA SER A 31 15.36 -7.04 4.64
C SER A 31 16.50 -6.66 3.70
N ILE A 32 17.74 -6.66 4.22
CA ILE A 32 18.96 -6.52 3.39
C ILE A 32 19.09 -7.73 2.47
N GLU A 33 18.81 -8.93 2.99
CA GLU A 33 18.87 -10.16 2.22
C GLU A 33 17.67 -10.26 1.29
N THR A 34 17.93 -10.64 0.04
CA THR A 34 16.91 -10.80 -0.99
C THR A 34 16.09 -12.08 -0.82
N LEU A 35 16.71 -13.17 -0.34
CA LEU A 35 16.08 -14.47 -0.18
C LEU A 35 15.40 -14.57 1.19
N ILE A 36 14.13 -14.15 1.23
CA ILE A 36 13.24 -14.28 2.38
C ILE A 36 11.81 -14.51 1.89
N CYS A 37 11.08 -15.37 2.59
CA CYS A 37 9.67 -15.64 2.31
C CYS A 37 8.96 -15.94 3.63
N GLU A 38 8.23 -14.95 4.13
CA GLU A 38 7.52 -15.03 5.42
C GLU A 38 6.16 -14.33 5.40
N ALA A 39 6.06 -13.29 4.58
CA ALA A 39 4.86 -12.50 4.37
C ALA A 39 4.95 -11.73 3.05
N PRO A 40 5.97 -10.87 2.84
CA PRO A 40 6.52 -10.74 1.50
C PRO A 40 7.24 -12.05 1.14
N ASP A 41 7.29 -12.34 -0.16
CA ASP A 41 7.98 -13.49 -0.75
C ASP A 41 9.34 -13.11 -1.36
N TYR A 42 9.75 -11.85 -1.20
CA TYR A 42 11.05 -11.31 -1.61
C TYR A 42 11.50 -10.18 -0.67
N GLY A 43 12.80 -10.12 -0.36
CA GLY A 43 13.33 -9.22 0.67
C GLY A 43 13.41 -7.76 0.29
N HIS A 44 13.60 -7.47 -1.00
CA HIS A 44 13.62 -6.09 -1.51
C HIS A 44 12.22 -5.58 -1.87
N MET A 45 11.19 -6.18 -1.30
CA MET A 45 9.89 -5.53 -1.19
C MET A 45 9.91 -4.54 -0.04
N THR A 46 9.03 -3.55 -0.09
CA THR A 46 8.72 -2.72 1.07
C THR A 46 7.28 -2.93 1.49
N THR A 47 7.01 -2.64 2.75
CA THR A 47 5.67 -2.74 3.31
C THR A 47 5.28 -1.48 4.06
N SER A 48 3.98 -1.25 4.18
CA SER A 48 3.44 -0.21 5.08
C SER A 48 3.91 -0.40 6.53
N GLU A 49 4.27 -1.63 6.92
CA GLU A 49 4.91 -1.94 8.19
C GLU A 49 6.32 -1.35 8.25
N ALA A 50 7.18 -1.64 7.27
CA ALA A 50 8.54 -1.10 7.18
C ALA A 50 8.55 0.43 7.23
N TYR A 51 7.66 1.09 6.49
CA TYR A 51 7.46 2.55 6.57
C TYR A 51 7.05 3.02 7.96
N SER A 52 6.10 2.33 8.61
CA SER A 52 5.67 2.71 9.96
C SER A 52 6.80 2.59 11.00
N TYR A 53 7.66 1.58 10.88
CA TYR A 53 8.84 1.41 11.72
C TYR A 53 9.92 2.44 11.40
N TRP A 54 10.10 2.79 10.13
CA TRP A 54 11.03 3.84 9.75
C TRP A 54 10.62 5.21 10.32
N LEU A 55 9.33 5.59 10.20
CA LEU A 55 8.85 6.82 10.84
C LEU A 55 9.08 6.82 12.35
N TRP A 56 8.90 5.67 13.00
CA TRP A 56 9.16 5.54 14.43
C TRP A 56 10.65 5.70 14.77
N LEU A 57 11.54 5.12 13.96
CA LEU A 57 12.99 5.28 14.07
C LEU A 57 13.37 6.77 14.00
N GLU A 58 12.80 7.52 13.05
CA GLU A 58 13.09 8.95 12.88
C GLU A 58 12.51 9.82 14.01
N VAL A 59 11.37 9.44 14.61
CA VAL A 59 10.87 10.11 15.83
C VAL A 59 11.84 9.96 16.99
N LEU A 60 12.37 8.76 17.21
CA LEU A 60 13.33 8.51 18.28
C LEU A 60 14.64 9.26 18.01
N TYR A 61 15.07 9.34 16.75
CA TYR A 61 16.21 10.15 16.35
C TYR A 61 16.00 11.63 16.68
N GLY A 62 14.87 12.21 16.26
CA GLY A 62 14.54 13.60 16.57
C GLY A 62 14.37 13.85 18.07
N HIS A 63 13.89 12.88 18.85
CA HIS A 63 13.84 12.98 20.30
C HIS A 63 15.24 13.10 20.93
N TYR A 64 16.21 12.31 20.48
CA TYR A 64 17.56 12.30 21.07
C TYR A 64 18.49 13.38 20.56
N THR A 65 18.29 13.85 19.33
CA THR A 65 19.19 14.81 18.64
C THR A 65 18.58 16.20 18.51
N GLY A 66 17.25 16.32 18.54
CA GLY A 66 16.54 17.55 18.22
C GLY A 66 16.36 17.80 16.72
N ASP A 67 16.94 16.96 15.85
CA ASP A 67 16.80 17.06 14.39
C ASP A 67 15.63 16.22 13.90
N TRP A 68 14.61 16.90 13.36
CA TRP A 68 13.39 16.28 12.84
C TRP A 68 13.32 16.30 11.32
N SER A 69 14.31 16.88 10.64
CA SER A 69 14.35 16.91 9.17
C SER A 69 14.30 15.50 8.57
N LYS A 70 14.84 14.51 9.30
CA LYS A 70 14.82 13.10 8.89
C LYS A 70 13.42 12.50 8.92
N LEU A 71 12.59 12.90 9.88
CA LEU A 71 11.19 12.49 9.94
C LEU A 71 10.39 13.11 8.78
N GLU A 72 10.66 14.37 8.45
CA GLU A 72 10.02 15.04 7.30
C GLU A 72 10.39 14.34 5.99
N ALA A 73 11.68 14.06 5.77
CA ALA A 73 12.13 13.33 4.58
C ALA A 73 11.53 11.92 4.47
N ALA A 74 11.39 11.19 5.59
CA ALA A 74 10.73 9.90 5.61
C ALA A 74 9.23 9.98 5.29
N TRP A 75 8.58 11.05 5.75
CA TRP A 75 7.17 11.32 5.45
C TRP A 75 6.96 11.65 3.97
N ASP A 76 7.80 12.51 3.40
CA ASP A 76 7.75 12.88 1.98
C ASP A 76 8.00 11.65 1.09
N ASN A 77 8.93 10.77 1.45
CA ASN A 77 9.16 9.51 0.74
C ASN A 77 7.95 8.57 0.83
N MET A 78 7.31 8.47 2.00
CA MET A 78 6.09 7.68 2.18
C MET A 78 4.95 8.19 1.30
N GLU A 79 4.71 9.51 1.28
CA GLU A 79 3.69 10.13 0.44
C GLU A 79 3.95 9.90 -1.05
N LYS A 80 5.22 9.92 -1.47
CA LYS A 80 5.63 9.76 -2.87
C LYS A 80 5.51 8.33 -3.40
N TYR A 81 5.91 7.32 -2.62
CA TYR A 81 6.07 5.96 -3.15
C TYR A 81 4.97 4.99 -2.71
N ILE A 82 4.59 4.97 -1.42
CA ILE A 82 3.69 3.92 -0.91
C ILE A 82 2.23 4.35 -0.81
N ILE A 83 1.95 5.66 -0.76
CA ILE A 83 0.59 6.18 -0.89
C ILE A 83 0.35 6.50 -2.37
N PRO A 84 -0.62 5.85 -3.04
CA PRO A 84 -0.93 6.15 -4.43
C PRO A 84 -1.72 7.45 -4.48
N VAL A 85 -1.05 8.59 -4.36
CA VAL A 85 -1.64 9.90 -4.58
C VAL A 85 -1.42 10.30 -6.04
N ASN A 86 -2.34 11.07 -6.60
CA ASN A 86 -2.12 11.63 -7.92
C ASN A 86 -0.99 12.66 -7.87
N GLU A 87 0.13 12.36 -8.52
CA GLU A 87 1.34 13.19 -8.56
C GLU A 87 1.80 13.37 -10.01
N ASP A 88 2.41 14.51 -10.33
CA ASP A 88 3.02 14.81 -11.63
C ASP A 88 2.07 14.63 -12.84
N GLY A 89 0.76 14.84 -12.62
CA GLY A 89 -0.28 14.69 -13.63
C GLY A 89 -0.68 13.24 -13.90
N ASN A 90 -0.17 12.28 -13.14
CA ASN A 90 -0.51 10.87 -13.22
C ASN A 90 -1.62 10.54 -12.21
N ASP A 91 -2.71 9.94 -12.69
CA ASP A 91 -3.82 9.47 -11.86
C ASP A 91 -3.52 8.05 -11.39
N GLU A 92 -2.95 7.92 -10.19
CA GLU A 92 -2.58 6.65 -9.53
C GLU A 92 -3.82 5.92 -8.97
N GLN A 93 -4.93 6.64 -8.71
CA GLN A 93 -6.23 6.08 -8.31
C GLN A 93 -7.36 6.45 -9.29
N PRO A 94 -7.34 5.95 -10.53
CA PRO A 94 -8.33 6.34 -11.52
C PRO A 94 -9.73 5.85 -11.18
N HIS A 95 -10.72 6.64 -11.58
CA HIS A 95 -12.16 6.36 -11.45
C HIS A 95 -12.72 6.36 -10.02
N MET A 96 -12.04 6.97 -9.06
CA MET A 96 -12.56 7.12 -7.70
C MET A 96 -13.83 7.98 -7.64
N ASN A 97 -14.03 8.88 -8.61
CA ASN A 97 -15.28 9.65 -8.76
C ASN A 97 -16.53 8.78 -9.04
N ALA A 98 -16.36 7.55 -9.52
CA ALA A 98 -17.46 6.62 -9.81
C ALA A 98 -17.90 5.81 -8.56
N TYR A 99 -17.29 6.06 -7.40
CA TYR A 99 -17.68 5.41 -6.15
C TYR A 99 -19.11 5.79 -5.74
N ASN A 100 -19.88 4.78 -5.31
CA ASN A 100 -21.23 4.95 -4.80
C ASN A 100 -21.28 4.52 -3.32
N PRO A 101 -21.40 5.46 -2.37
CA PRO A 101 -21.49 5.15 -0.94
C PRO A 101 -22.68 4.26 -0.57
N SER A 102 -23.76 4.31 -1.36
CA SER A 102 -24.95 3.47 -1.18
C SER A 102 -24.78 2.05 -1.74
N SER A 103 -23.72 1.80 -2.52
CA SER A 103 -23.37 0.48 -3.05
C SER A 103 -21.84 0.33 -3.11
N PRO A 104 -21.17 0.24 -1.96
CA PRO A 104 -19.72 0.38 -1.87
C PRO A 104 -18.96 -0.79 -2.51
N ALA A 105 -19.57 -1.98 -2.57
CA ALA A 105 -18.99 -3.18 -3.18
C ALA A 105 -20.05 -4.20 -3.61
N THR A 106 -19.66 -5.14 -4.46
CA THR A 106 -20.46 -6.34 -4.76
C THR A 106 -19.92 -7.51 -3.93
N TYR A 107 -20.81 -8.26 -3.28
CA TYR A 107 -20.41 -9.37 -2.42
C TYR A 107 -19.77 -10.52 -3.21
N ALA A 108 -18.65 -11.03 -2.68
CA ALA A 108 -18.04 -12.30 -3.05
C ALA A 108 -17.79 -13.08 -1.75
N ALA A 109 -18.02 -14.39 -1.76
CA ALA A 109 -17.79 -15.23 -0.60
C ALA A 109 -16.30 -15.55 -0.46
N GLU A 110 -15.76 -15.45 0.76
CA GLU A 110 -14.48 -16.08 1.07
C GLU A 110 -14.63 -17.59 1.11
N LYS A 111 -13.58 -18.30 0.70
CA LYS A 111 -13.53 -19.76 0.71
C LYS A 111 -12.36 -20.22 1.59
N PRO A 112 -12.50 -21.36 2.29
CA PRO A 112 -11.45 -21.86 3.17
C PRO A 112 -10.16 -22.26 2.43
N PHE A 113 -10.26 -22.68 1.16
CA PHE A 113 -9.13 -23.21 0.38
C PHE A 113 -8.95 -22.44 -0.95
N PRO A 114 -7.70 -22.28 -1.44
CA PRO A 114 -7.40 -21.56 -2.67
C PRO A 114 -7.95 -22.20 -3.95
N ASP A 115 -8.14 -23.52 -3.97
CA ASP A 115 -8.70 -24.29 -5.10
C ASP A 115 -10.18 -23.98 -5.39
N GLN A 116 -10.87 -23.35 -4.43
CA GLN A 116 -12.27 -22.93 -4.57
C GLN A 116 -12.42 -21.53 -5.18
N TYR A 117 -11.31 -20.86 -5.49
CA TYR A 117 -11.29 -19.60 -6.23
C TYR A 117 -11.19 -19.88 -7.75
N PRO A 118 -11.74 -19.01 -8.61
CA PRO A 118 -12.23 -17.66 -8.34
C PRO A 118 -13.61 -17.62 -7.67
N SER A 119 -13.76 -16.73 -6.69
CA SER A 119 -15.05 -16.54 -6.02
C SER A 119 -16.04 -15.77 -6.91
N GLN A 120 -17.27 -16.24 -6.98
CA GLN A 120 -18.29 -15.63 -7.82
C GLN A 120 -18.85 -14.35 -7.17
N LEU A 121 -18.85 -13.26 -7.93
CA LEU A 121 -19.53 -12.03 -7.52
C LEU A 121 -21.05 -12.25 -7.59
N THR A 122 -21.73 -11.99 -6.47
CA THR A 122 -23.18 -12.14 -6.36
C THR A 122 -23.81 -10.87 -5.82
N GLY A 123 -24.94 -10.47 -6.42
CA GLY A 123 -25.81 -9.42 -5.86
C GLY A 123 -26.79 -9.97 -4.82
N ALA A 124 -26.63 -11.23 -4.41
CA ALA A 124 -27.55 -11.92 -3.51
C ALA A 124 -27.55 -11.37 -2.08
N ARG A 125 -26.47 -10.66 -1.70
CA ARG A 125 -26.37 -9.97 -0.41
C ARG A 125 -26.16 -8.48 -0.67
N PRO A 126 -27.06 -7.60 -0.21
CA PRO A 126 -26.85 -6.16 -0.33
C PRO A 126 -25.65 -5.75 0.52
N ALA A 127 -24.76 -4.93 -0.05
CA ALA A 127 -23.75 -4.25 0.74
C ALA A 127 -24.43 -3.19 1.62
N GLY A 128 -23.85 -2.92 2.79
CA GLY A 128 -24.28 -1.80 3.64
C GLY A 128 -23.96 -0.45 3.00
N GLN A 129 -24.42 0.63 3.63
CA GLN A 129 -24.07 1.99 3.25
C GLN A 129 -22.76 2.41 3.92
N ASP A 130 -21.93 3.16 3.21
CA ASP A 130 -20.73 3.79 3.74
C ASP A 130 -21.05 5.21 4.25
N PRO A 131 -21.08 5.45 5.58
CA PRO A 131 -21.50 6.74 6.14
C PRO A 131 -20.38 7.80 6.15
N ILE A 132 -19.12 7.44 5.90
CA ILE A 132 -17.98 8.35 6.08
C ILE A 132 -17.45 8.96 4.77
N ASP A 133 -17.82 8.42 3.61
CA ASP A 133 -17.33 8.90 2.31
C ASP A 133 -17.66 10.38 2.06
N SER A 134 -18.88 10.81 2.41
CA SER A 134 -19.31 12.20 2.24
C SER A 134 -18.53 13.17 3.13
N GLU A 135 -18.25 12.78 4.38
CA GLU A 135 -17.46 13.56 5.32
C GLU A 135 -16.01 13.69 4.85
N LEU A 136 -15.41 12.58 4.42
CA LEU A 136 -14.03 12.57 3.91
C LEU A 136 -13.90 13.44 2.66
N LYS A 137 -14.82 13.30 1.71
CA LYS A 137 -14.84 14.11 0.48
C LYS A 137 -15.05 15.59 0.79
N SER A 138 -15.92 15.93 1.74
CA SER A 138 -16.14 17.32 2.15
C SER A 138 -14.94 17.91 2.89
N THR A 139 -14.20 17.11 3.64
CA THR A 139 -13.06 17.58 4.44
C THR A 139 -11.80 17.77 3.60
N TYR A 140 -11.56 16.86 2.66
CA TYR A 140 -10.31 16.82 1.89
C TYR A 140 -10.46 17.28 0.44
N GLY A 141 -11.68 17.51 -0.06
CA GLY A 141 -11.93 18.00 -1.42
C GLY A 141 -11.69 16.99 -2.54
N THR A 142 -11.17 15.80 -2.22
CA THR A 142 -10.90 14.69 -3.14
C THR A 142 -11.62 13.41 -2.68
N ASN A 143 -11.85 12.48 -3.61
CA ASN A 143 -12.35 11.13 -3.29
C ASN A 143 -11.24 10.07 -3.25
N GLU A 144 -9.98 10.50 -3.41
CA GLU A 144 -8.80 9.65 -3.31
C GLU A 144 -8.66 9.11 -1.89
N THR A 145 -8.16 7.88 -1.79
CA THR A 145 -7.90 7.27 -0.50
C THR A 145 -6.47 7.56 -0.10
N TYR A 146 -6.29 8.46 0.86
CA TYR A 146 -4.97 8.73 1.45
C TYR A 146 -4.63 7.62 2.47
N LEU A 147 -4.14 6.50 1.96
CA LEU A 147 -3.77 5.31 2.73
C LEU A 147 -2.58 4.63 2.06
N MET A 148 -1.60 4.19 2.85
CA MET A 148 -0.49 3.39 2.33
C MET A 148 -1.01 2.10 1.71
N HIS A 149 -0.57 1.80 0.49
CA HIS A 149 -0.66 0.45 -0.02
C HIS A 149 0.24 -0.46 0.82
N TRP A 150 -0.14 -1.72 1.00
CA TRP A 150 0.52 -2.54 2.00
C TRP A 150 1.87 -3.10 1.56
N LEU A 151 2.06 -3.33 0.25
CA LEU A 151 3.21 -4.02 -0.34
C LEU A 151 3.63 -3.36 -1.65
N LEU A 152 4.92 -3.08 -1.78
CA LEU A 152 5.46 -2.48 -2.98
C LEU A 152 6.75 -3.20 -3.38
N ASP A 153 6.88 -3.49 -4.68
CA ASP A 153 8.08 -4.07 -5.27
C ASP A 153 9.02 -2.92 -5.64
N VAL A 154 10.06 -2.73 -4.84
CA VAL A 154 10.89 -1.52 -4.88
C VAL A 154 11.78 -1.49 -6.13
N ASP A 155 12.35 -2.63 -6.49
CA ASP A 155 13.31 -2.75 -7.59
C ASP A 155 12.65 -3.26 -8.88
N ASN A 156 11.31 -3.32 -8.94
CA ASN A 156 10.53 -3.93 -10.02
C ASN A 156 11.01 -5.35 -10.35
N TRP A 157 11.29 -6.17 -9.33
CA TRP A 157 11.81 -7.52 -9.48
C TRP A 157 10.83 -8.43 -10.25
N TYR A 158 9.52 -8.25 -10.06
CA TYR A 158 8.51 -8.98 -10.81
C TYR A 158 8.35 -8.53 -12.27
N GLY A 159 8.86 -7.35 -12.63
CA GLY A 159 8.78 -6.81 -13.98
C GLY A 159 7.41 -6.27 -14.38
N TYR A 160 6.49 -6.06 -13.43
CA TYR A 160 5.17 -5.47 -13.72
C TYR A 160 5.26 -3.97 -14.05
N GLY A 161 6.23 -3.28 -13.48
CA GLY A 161 6.40 -1.83 -13.58
C GLY A 161 5.28 -1.05 -12.88
N ASN A 162 5.48 0.26 -12.74
CA ASN A 162 4.40 1.17 -12.41
C ASN A 162 3.79 1.70 -13.72
N LEU A 163 2.59 1.23 -14.05
CA LEU A 163 1.91 1.56 -15.30
C LEU A 163 1.36 3.00 -15.28
N LEU A 164 1.01 3.51 -14.11
CA LEU A 164 0.46 4.86 -13.95
C LEU A 164 1.56 5.90 -13.75
N ASN A 165 2.70 5.54 -13.16
CA ASN A 165 3.87 6.42 -13.06
C ASN A 165 5.18 5.69 -13.45
N PRO A 166 5.53 5.66 -14.75
CA PRO A 166 6.73 4.97 -15.24
C PRO A 166 8.06 5.55 -14.78
N SER A 167 8.05 6.70 -14.09
CA SER A 167 9.26 7.34 -13.60
C SER A 167 9.82 6.71 -12.33
N HIS A 168 8.99 5.96 -11.59
CA HIS A 168 9.37 5.30 -10.34
C HIS A 168 9.73 3.84 -10.61
N THR A 169 10.81 3.35 -9.98
CA THR A 169 11.12 1.90 -10.01
C THR A 169 10.18 1.08 -9.14
N ALA A 170 9.63 1.73 -8.12
CA ALA A 170 8.64 1.21 -7.20
C ALA A 170 7.30 0.84 -7.86
N ALA A 171 6.98 -0.46 -7.90
CA ALA A 171 5.74 -1.00 -8.50
C ALA A 171 4.74 -1.48 -7.42
N TYR A 172 3.48 -1.09 -7.55
CA TYR A 172 2.42 -1.55 -6.65
C TYR A 172 2.02 -2.99 -6.96
N VAL A 173 2.26 -3.89 -6.00
CA VAL A 173 1.98 -5.32 -6.15
C VAL A 173 1.12 -5.83 -5.00
N ASN A 174 0.50 -6.99 -5.21
CA ASN A 174 -0.25 -7.70 -4.19
C ASN A 174 -0.10 -9.21 -4.37
N THR A 175 -0.36 -9.96 -3.30
CA THR A 175 -0.16 -11.42 -3.27
C THR A 175 -1.41 -12.13 -2.77
N PHE A 176 -1.79 -11.92 -1.51
CA PHE A 176 -2.88 -12.64 -0.85
C PHE A 176 -4.28 -12.23 -1.34
N GLN A 177 -5.02 -13.17 -1.90
CA GLN A 177 -6.40 -12.97 -2.41
C GLN A 177 -7.34 -14.20 -2.25
N ARG A 178 -6.82 -15.39 -1.89
CA ARG A 178 -7.55 -16.68 -1.94
C ARG A 178 -7.79 -17.35 -0.59
N GLY A 179 -8.23 -16.55 0.39
CA GLY A 179 -8.78 -17.08 1.64
C GLY A 179 -7.72 -17.42 2.70
N PRO A 180 -8.14 -18.01 3.83
CA PRO A 180 -7.30 -18.11 5.03
C PRO A 180 -6.22 -19.19 4.94
N GLN A 181 -6.39 -20.21 4.09
CA GLN A 181 -5.37 -21.24 3.90
C GLN A 181 -4.30 -20.83 2.88
N GLU A 182 -4.51 -19.77 2.09
CA GLU A 182 -3.47 -19.26 1.18
C GLU A 182 -2.28 -18.74 2.01
N SER A 183 -1.22 -19.54 2.06
CA SER A 183 0.07 -19.12 2.61
C SER A 183 0.86 -18.29 1.61
N VAL A 184 1.95 -17.65 2.07
CA VAL A 184 2.85 -16.87 1.21
C VAL A 184 3.38 -17.70 0.03
N TRP A 185 3.62 -19.00 0.26
CA TRP A 185 4.10 -19.97 -0.72
C TRP A 185 3.07 -20.34 -1.79
N GLU A 186 1.79 -20.13 -1.49
CA GLU A 186 0.70 -20.51 -2.38
C GLU A 186 0.23 -19.33 -3.21
N SER A 187 0.54 -18.10 -2.78
CA SER A 187 0.06 -16.86 -3.40
C SER A 187 0.58 -16.67 -4.82
N ILE A 188 -0.17 -15.89 -5.62
CA ILE A 188 0.23 -15.52 -6.98
C ILE A 188 0.45 -14.01 -6.98
N PRO A 189 1.70 -13.54 -7.03
CA PRO A 189 2.02 -12.11 -7.12
C PRO A 189 1.37 -11.51 -8.36
N HIS A 190 0.70 -10.37 -8.19
CA HIS A 190 -0.01 -9.67 -9.26
C HIS A 190 0.09 -8.15 -9.08
N PRO A 191 0.06 -7.37 -10.18
CA PRO A 191 0.08 -5.91 -10.07
C PRO A 191 -1.25 -5.41 -9.50
N SER A 192 -1.17 -4.37 -8.65
CA SER A 192 -2.36 -3.65 -8.18
C SER A 192 -3.03 -2.86 -9.31
N GLN A 193 -2.23 -2.43 -10.28
CA GLN A 193 -2.65 -1.79 -11.52
C GLN A 193 -2.69 -2.85 -12.63
N ASP A 194 -3.87 -3.41 -12.91
CA ASP A 194 -4.05 -4.45 -13.94
C ASP A 194 -4.62 -3.83 -15.23
N ASP A 195 -3.78 -3.64 -16.25
CA ASP A 195 -4.15 -3.24 -17.62
C ASP A 195 -4.42 -4.45 -18.54
N LYS A 196 -4.32 -5.68 -17.99
CA LYS A 196 -4.42 -6.97 -18.68
C LYS A 196 -3.27 -7.26 -19.66
N SER A 197 -2.15 -6.54 -19.59
CA SER A 197 -0.92 -6.88 -20.31
C SER A 197 -0.31 -8.19 -19.80
N PHE A 198 -0.40 -8.42 -18.49
CA PHE A 198 0.09 -9.61 -17.81
C PHE A 198 -1.06 -10.55 -17.40
N GLY A 199 -0.75 -11.85 -17.31
CA GLY A 199 -1.71 -12.89 -16.94
C GLY A 199 -2.50 -13.45 -18.13
N LYS A 200 -3.78 -13.78 -17.92
CA LYS A 200 -4.62 -14.38 -18.97
C LYS A 200 -5.14 -13.31 -19.94
N PRO A 201 -5.04 -13.50 -21.27
CA PRO A 201 -5.51 -12.53 -22.26
C PRO A 201 -6.97 -12.12 -22.01
N ASN A 202 -7.24 -10.81 -22.04
CA ASN A 202 -8.54 -10.15 -21.82
C ASN A 202 -9.14 -10.23 -20.40
N GLU A 203 -8.58 -11.05 -19.50
CA GLU A 203 -9.09 -11.27 -18.13
C GLU A 203 -8.13 -10.75 -17.04
N GLY A 204 -6.83 -10.61 -17.32
CA GLY A 204 -5.83 -10.24 -16.31
C GLY A 204 -5.72 -11.27 -15.19
N PHE A 205 -5.12 -10.91 -14.06
CA PHE A 205 -5.06 -11.79 -12.87
C PHE A 205 -6.38 -11.73 -12.09
N MET A 206 -7.01 -10.55 -12.02
CA MET A 206 -8.13 -10.28 -11.12
C MET A 206 -9.43 -11.00 -11.50
N MET A 207 -9.76 -11.08 -12.80
CA MET A 207 -11.01 -11.67 -13.29
C MET A 207 -10.90 -13.18 -13.60
N SER A 208 -9.68 -13.72 -13.62
CA SER A 208 -9.40 -15.12 -13.93
C SER A 208 -9.16 -15.97 -12.68
N LEU A 209 -8.33 -15.48 -11.76
CA LEU A 209 -7.85 -16.26 -10.59
C LEU A 209 -8.62 -15.95 -9.30
N PHE A 210 -9.04 -14.71 -9.09
CA PHE A 210 -9.56 -14.27 -7.78
C PHE A 210 -11.06 -14.07 -7.76
N THR A 211 -11.63 -13.38 -8.75
CA THR A 211 -13.07 -13.08 -8.79
C THR A 211 -13.67 -13.37 -10.15
N LYS A 212 -14.84 -14.01 -10.18
CA LYS A 212 -15.56 -14.30 -11.42
C LYS A 212 -16.81 -13.43 -11.53
N LYS A 213 -16.87 -12.62 -12.59
CA LYS A 213 -18.10 -11.91 -13.02
C LYS A 213 -18.72 -12.66 -14.20
N LYS A 214 -20.04 -12.87 -14.21
CA LYS A 214 -20.76 -13.19 -15.46
C LYS A 214 -20.78 -11.92 -16.31
N ILE A 215 -19.95 -11.86 -17.36
CA ILE A 215 -19.84 -10.67 -18.21
C ILE A 215 -20.94 -10.71 -19.29
N LYS A 216 -21.83 -9.71 -19.27
CA LYS A 216 -22.61 -9.26 -20.45
C LYS A 216 -22.14 -7.90 -20.96
N LEU A 217 -21.00 -7.40 -20.48
CA LEU A 217 -20.45 -6.09 -20.83
C LEU A 217 -18.94 -6.17 -21.00
N GLN A 218 -18.51 -6.27 -22.25
CA GLN A 218 -17.12 -6.10 -22.67
C GLN A 218 -16.67 -4.71 -22.22
N LEU A 219 -15.74 -4.66 -21.26
CA LEU A 219 -15.11 -3.40 -20.86
C LEU A 219 -14.06 -3.04 -21.93
N PRO A 220 -13.92 -1.76 -22.31
CA PRO A 220 -12.90 -1.34 -23.26
C PRO A 220 -11.52 -1.76 -22.77
N SER A 221 -10.74 -2.37 -23.66
CA SER A 221 -9.34 -2.72 -23.49
C SER A 221 -8.53 -1.46 -23.18
N GLY A 222 -7.86 -1.40 -22.03
CA GLY A 222 -6.95 -0.30 -21.66
C GLY A 222 -7.31 0.52 -20.41
N ALA A 223 -8.41 0.23 -19.71
CA ALA A 223 -8.72 0.90 -18.45
C ALA A 223 -7.97 0.25 -17.26
N ILE A 224 -6.89 0.89 -16.81
CA ILE A 224 -6.20 0.53 -15.55
C ILE A 224 -7.16 0.77 -14.38
N ARG A 225 -7.26 -0.19 -13.47
CA ARG A 225 -8.25 -0.13 -12.38
C ARG A 225 -7.64 -0.46 -11.03
N MET A 226 -7.28 0.56 -10.26
CA MET A 226 -7.09 0.44 -8.81
C MET A 226 -8.47 0.32 -8.15
N ARG A 227 -8.69 -0.72 -7.33
CA ARG A 227 -9.91 -0.83 -6.52
C ARG A 227 -9.58 -0.48 -5.07
N ARG A 228 -10.45 0.27 -4.38
CA ARG A 228 -10.36 0.48 -2.90
C ARG A 228 -10.15 -0.83 -2.11
N MET A 229 -10.59 -1.97 -2.64
CA MET A 229 -10.42 -3.28 -2.03
C MET A 229 -8.99 -3.84 -2.17
N LEU A 230 -8.25 -3.48 -3.23
CA LEU A 230 -6.85 -3.84 -3.46
C LEU A 230 -5.90 -3.08 -2.53
N MET A 231 -6.26 -1.85 -2.16
CA MET A 231 -5.57 -1.04 -1.13
C MET A 231 -5.70 -1.64 0.28
N ARG A 232 -6.65 -2.55 0.49
CA ARG A 232 -6.89 -3.24 1.75
C ARG A 232 -6.53 -4.72 1.61
N ALA A 233 -5.27 -5.04 1.35
CA ALA A 233 -4.83 -6.41 1.56
C ALA A 233 -4.99 -6.75 3.05
N ARG A 234 -5.59 -7.91 3.33
CA ARG A 234 -5.81 -8.40 4.69
C ARG A 234 -4.50 -8.91 5.27
N TYR A 235 -3.59 -8.00 5.53
CA TYR A 235 -2.39 -8.28 6.30
C TYR A 235 -2.73 -8.17 7.80
N LYS A 236 -2.39 -9.22 8.55
CA LYS A 236 -2.86 -9.56 9.92
C LYS A 236 -3.38 -8.38 10.75
N ARG A 237 -4.62 -8.50 11.25
CA ARG A 237 -5.34 -7.54 12.11
C ARG A 237 -4.50 -6.98 13.27
N CYS A 238 -3.49 -7.70 13.74
CA CYS A 238 -2.61 -7.30 14.85
C CYS A 238 -1.51 -6.30 14.45
N ILE A 239 -0.97 -6.37 13.22
CA ILE A 239 0.13 -5.51 12.76
C ILE A 239 -0.42 -4.22 12.17
N GLY A 240 -1.44 -4.29 11.31
CA GLY A 240 -2.10 -3.10 10.76
C GLY A 240 -2.71 -2.19 11.83
N GLN A 241 -3.16 -2.75 12.96
CA GLN A 241 -3.59 -1.98 14.14
C GLN A 241 -2.41 -1.27 14.84
N ARG A 242 -1.23 -1.89 14.92
CA ARG A 242 -0.03 -1.27 15.51
C ARG A 242 0.54 -0.18 14.63
N SER A 243 0.67 -0.41 13.32
CA SER A 243 1.10 0.61 12.36
C SER A 243 0.15 1.80 12.31
N SER A 244 -1.18 1.55 12.32
CA SER A 244 -2.18 2.61 12.38
C SER A 244 -2.14 3.40 13.70
N ALA A 245 -1.83 2.75 14.83
CA ALA A 245 -1.65 3.42 16.11
C ALA A 245 -0.39 4.31 16.14
N ILE A 246 0.72 3.82 15.57
CA ILE A 246 1.98 4.58 15.43
C ILE A 246 1.77 5.81 14.54
N ILE A 247 1.10 5.65 13.39
CA ILE A 247 0.76 6.76 12.48
C ILE A 247 -0.18 7.76 13.14
N GLY A 248 -1.19 7.30 13.88
CA GLY A 248 -2.09 8.18 14.64
C GLY A 248 -1.33 9.04 15.66
N GLN A 249 -0.38 8.46 16.38
CA GLN A 249 0.49 9.20 17.30
C GLN A 249 1.43 10.16 16.57
N LEU A 250 1.99 9.76 15.42
CA LEU A 250 2.82 10.62 14.57
C LEU A 250 2.04 11.85 14.06
N ILE A 251 0.80 11.67 13.61
CA ILE A 251 -0.08 12.77 13.17
C ILE A 251 -0.38 13.72 14.34
N LEU A 252 -0.60 13.18 15.54
CA LEU A 252 -0.77 13.99 16.76
C LEU A 252 0.51 14.76 17.13
N ILE A 253 1.69 14.17 16.96
CA ILE A 253 2.98 14.83 17.14
C ILE A 253 3.18 15.93 16.08
N LYS A 254 2.83 15.67 14.82
CA LYS A 254 2.81 16.67 13.72
C LYS A 254 1.91 17.86 14.11
N LYS A 255 0.69 17.61 14.57
CA LYS A 255 -0.25 18.65 15.02
C LYS A 255 0.21 19.42 16.26
N LYS A 256 0.80 18.76 17.27
CA LYS A 256 1.19 19.40 18.54
C LYS A 256 2.50 20.18 18.49
N LYS A 257 3.50 19.72 17.71
CA LYS A 257 4.84 20.36 17.67
C LYS A 257 5.04 21.31 16.49
N TRP A 258 4.35 21.10 15.37
CA TRP A 258 4.73 21.73 14.10
C TRP A 258 3.75 22.77 13.57
N GLY A 259 2.58 22.94 14.19
CA GLY A 259 1.62 24.00 13.83
C GLY A 259 1.16 24.00 12.37
N PHE A 260 1.40 22.94 11.60
CA PHE A 260 0.95 22.86 10.22
C PHE A 260 -0.58 22.74 10.16
N PRO A 261 -1.24 23.44 9.21
CA PRO A 261 -2.65 23.23 8.93
C PRO A 261 -2.89 21.76 8.53
N PRO A 262 -4.15 21.27 8.59
CA PRO A 262 -4.49 19.96 8.04
C PRO A 262 -3.95 19.85 6.61
N LEU A 263 -3.32 18.70 6.30
CA LEU A 263 -2.83 18.25 4.98
C LEU A 263 -2.57 19.37 3.98
N ARG A 264 -1.29 19.64 3.67
CA ARG A 264 -0.90 20.57 2.59
C ARG A 264 -1.87 20.40 1.43
N HIS A 265 -2.58 21.47 1.07
CA HIS A 265 -3.37 21.53 -0.14
C HIS A 265 -2.51 21.01 -1.29
N VAL A 266 -2.87 19.84 -1.80
CA VAL A 266 -2.51 19.44 -3.16
C VAL A 266 -3.07 20.55 -4.04
N ARG A 267 -2.18 21.33 -4.65
CA ARG A 267 -2.57 22.31 -5.67
C ARG A 267 -2.84 21.59 -6.97
#